data_AF-A0A7S0TGN9-F1
#
_entry.id   AF-A0A7S0TGN9-F1
#
_cell.length_a   1.000
_cell.length_b   1.000
_cell.length_c   1.000
_cell.angle_alpha   90.00
_cell.angle_beta   90.00
_cell.angle_gamma   90.00
#
_symmetry.space_group_name_H-M   'P 1'
#
loop_
_entity.id
_entity.type
_entity.pdbx_description
1 polymer ?
#
loop_
_entity_poly.entity_id
_entity_poly.type
_entity_poly.pdbx_seq_one_letter_code
_entity_poly.pdbx_strand_id
1 'polypeptide(L)'
;GGAGDPPPRMVGVGIIFNTDQSGALRVKGLAPGGPAAVSGQIEAGDILVEIDGRVVFRQSVAKVQDEVVGPINSEVLLGFRRGPHAPVHSVRVRRVWDPSHEE
;
A
#
# COMPACT_ATOMS: atom_id res chain seq x y z
N GLY A 1 -25.40 2.19 29.61
CA GLY A 1 -25.04 1.18 28.61
C GLY A 1 -24.52 1.92 27.41
N GLY A 2 -23.20 1.89 27.18
CA GLY A 2 -22.59 2.59 26.06
C GLY A 2 -22.51 1.66 24.86
N ALA A 3 -23.32 1.90 23.84
CA ALA A 3 -22.98 1.42 22.51
C ALA A 3 -21.86 2.34 22.02
N GLY A 4 -20.61 1.87 22.10
CA GLY A 4 -19.49 2.56 21.48
C GLY A 4 -19.68 2.59 19.96
N ASP A 5 -19.11 3.59 19.30
CA ASP A 5 -19.12 3.69 17.84
C ASP A 5 -18.65 2.37 17.19
N PRO A 6 -19.25 1.96 16.05
CA PRO A 6 -18.78 0.78 15.35
C PRO A 6 -17.30 0.94 14.97
N PRO A 7 -16.53 -0.16 14.94
CA PRO A 7 -15.13 -0.09 14.53
C PRO A 7 -15.01 0.50 13.12
N PRO A 8 -13.98 1.31 12.85
CA PRO A 8 -13.82 1.93 11.55
C PRO A 8 -13.63 0.85 10.47
N ARG A 9 -14.16 1.12 9.28
CA ARG A 9 -13.94 0.27 8.11
C ARG A 9 -12.43 0.21 7.80
N MET A 10 -11.92 -0.99 7.59
CA MET A 10 -10.53 -1.21 7.19
C MET A 10 -10.44 -1.22 5.66
N VAL A 11 -9.53 -0.42 5.10
CA VAL A 11 -9.31 -0.30 3.66
C VAL A 11 -7.82 -0.25 3.34
N GLY A 12 -7.45 -0.74 2.15
CA GLY A 12 -6.10 -0.61 1.61
C GLY A 12 -5.93 0.68 0.80
N VAL A 13 -4.94 0.67 -0.09
CA VAL A 13 -4.58 1.82 -0.95
C VAL A 13 -4.61 1.50 -2.46
N GLY A 14 -5.03 0.30 -2.84
CA GLY A 14 -5.17 -0.08 -4.26
C GLY A 14 -3.87 -0.42 -4.97
N ILE A 15 -2.93 -1.09 -4.30
CA ILE A 15 -1.70 -1.60 -4.92
C ILE A 15 -1.82 -3.10 -5.09
N ILE A 16 -1.47 -3.59 -6.27
CA ILE A 16 -1.41 -5.02 -6.60
C ILE A 16 0.06 -5.41 -6.60
N PHE A 17 0.46 -6.28 -5.68
CA PHE A 17 1.83 -6.78 -5.60
C PHE A 17 1.98 -8.16 -6.26
N ASN A 18 3.18 -8.43 -6.77
CA ASN A 18 3.68 -9.80 -6.96
C ASN A 18 4.97 -9.98 -6.17
N THR A 19 5.24 -11.22 -5.78
CA THR A 19 6.52 -11.59 -5.16
C THR A 19 7.47 -12.05 -6.26
N ASP A 20 8.65 -11.45 -6.36
CA ASP A 20 9.68 -11.90 -7.32
C ASP A 20 10.52 -13.07 -6.78
N GLN A 21 11.43 -13.60 -7.60
CA GLN A 21 12.28 -14.74 -7.25
C GLN A 21 13.17 -14.50 -6.02
N SER A 22 13.40 -13.23 -5.66
CA SER A 22 14.18 -12.86 -4.48
C SER A 22 13.31 -12.71 -3.21
N GLY A 23 12.00 -12.93 -3.33
CA GLY A 23 11.03 -12.71 -2.25
C GLY A 23 10.57 -11.26 -2.12
N ALA A 24 11.04 -10.34 -2.96
CA ALA A 24 10.68 -8.94 -2.87
C ALA A 24 9.27 -8.69 -3.43
N LEU A 25 8.51 -7.81 -2.77
CA LEU A 25 7.20 -7.38 -3.25
C LEU A 25 7.35 -6.25 -4.24
N ARG A 26 6.94 -6.51 -5.48
CA ARG A 26 6.99 -5.57 -6.59
C ARG A 26 5.58 -5.17 -7.00
N VAL A 27 5.39 -3.89 -7.29
CA VAL A 27 4.14 -3.35 -7.81
C VAL A 27 3.92 -3.96 -9.19
N LYS A 28 2.90 -4.81 -9.30
CA LYS A 28 2.42 -5.36 -10.56
C LYS A 28 1.52 -4.35 -11.27
N GLY A 29 0.71 -3.64 -10.50
CA GLY A 29 -0.23 -2.65 -11.01
C GLY A 29 -0.93 -1.93 -9.87
N LEU A 30 -1.75 -0.95 -10.25
CA LEU A 30 -2.55 -0.15 -9.33
C LEU A 30 -4.01 -0.27 -9.72
N ALA A 31 -4.89 -0.30 -8.73
CA ALA A 31 -6.32 -0.26 -8.96
C ALA A 31 -6.69 1.08 -9.63
N PRO A 32 -7.39 1.06 -10.79
CA PRO A 32 -7.86 2.29 -11.44
C PRO A 32 -8.67 3.16 -10.47
N GLY A 33 -8.37 4.46 -10.41
CA GLY A 33 -9.04 5.39 -9.47
C GLY A 33 -8.69 5.20 -7.99
N GLY A 34 -7.91 4.16 -7.63
CA GLY A 34 -7.49 3.91 -6.25
C GLY A 34 -6.48 4.93 -5.73
N PRO A 35 -6.30 5.06 -4.40
CA PRO A 35 -5.42 6.09 -3.81
C PRO A 35 -3.98 6.06 -4.31
N ALA A 36 -3.42 4.87 -4.47
CA ALA A 36 -2.06 4.71 -4.98
C ALA A 36 -1.94 5.17 -6.43
N ALA A 37 -2.93 4.87 -7.28
CA ALA A 37 -2.97 5.34 -8.66
C ALA A 37 -3.12 6.87 -8.73
N VAL A 38 -4.05 7.43 -7.95
CA VAL A 38 -4.30 8.89 -7.88
C VAL A 38 -3.08 9.65 -7.37
N SER A 39 -2.25 9.03 -6.51
CA SER A 39 -1.02 9.66 -6.02
C SER A 39 -0.04 10.04 -7.13
N GLY A 40 -0.07 9.33 -8.27
CA GLY A 40 0.83 9.53 -9.40
C GLY A 40 2.31 9.26 -9.13
N GLN A 41 2.66 8.78 -7.94
CA GLN A 41 4.05 8.64 -7.48
C GLN A 41 4.52 7.19 -7.43
N ILE A 42 3.59 6.23 -7.51
CA ILE A 42 3.86 4.79 -7.47
C ILE A 42 3.66 4.26 -8.88
N GLU A 43 4.56 3.40 -9.36
CA GLU A 43 4.48 2.82 -10.69
C GLU A 43 4.70 1.31 -10.69
N ALA A 44 4.20 0.65 -11.73
CA ALA A 44 4.50 -0.76 -11.95
C ALA A 44 6.03 -0.96 -12.07
N GLY A 45 6.54 -1.97 -11.37
CA GLY A 45 7.96 -2.24 -11.26
C GLY A 45 8.63 -1.72 -9.99
N ASP A 46 8.00 -0.80 -9.25
CA ASP A 46 8.51 -0.34 -7.96
C ASP A 46 8.54 -1.49 -6.94
N ILE A 47 9.57 -1.51 -6.09
CA ILE A 47 9.73 -2.52 -5.04
C ILE A 47 9.37 -1.88 -3.70
N LEU A 48 8.46 -2.49 -2.94
CA LEU A 48 8.15 -2.05 -1.59
C LEU A 48 9.30 -2.41 -0.65
N VAL A 49 9.80 -1.40 0.07
CA VAL A 49 10.91 -1.53 1.01
C VAL A 49 10.46 -1.23 2.42
N GLU A 50 9.63 -0.20 2.61
CA GLU A 50 9.25 0.29 3.94
C GLU A 50 7.76 0.62 4.05
N ILE A 51 7.20 0.46 5.25
CA ILE A 51 5.87 0.95 5.64
C ILE A 51 6.00 1.65 6.98
N ASP A 52 5.59 2.92 7.05
CA ASP A 52 5.63 3.75 8.26
C ASP A 52 6.99 3.71 8.97
N GLY A 53 8.07 3.71 8.17
CA GLY A 53 9.46 3.66 8.64
C GLY A 53 9.95 2.28 9.07
N ARG A 54 9.14 1.23 8.95
CA ARG A 54 9.56 -0.17 9.18
C ARG A 54 9.94 -0.83 7.87
N VAL A 55 11.11 -1.47 7.83
CA VAL A 55 11.56 -2.24 6.66
C VAL A 55 10.71 -3.50 6.54
N VAL A 56 10.03 -3.64 5.40
CA VAL A 56 9.20 -4.79 5.03
C VAL A 56 9.72 -5.55 3.81
N PHE A 57 10.93 -5.21 3.36
CA PHE A 57 11.57 -5.87 2.23
C PHE A 57 11.67 -7.39 2.47
N ARG A 58 11.15 -8.19 1.53
CA ARG A 58 11.05 -9.66 1.58
C ARG A 58 10.16 -10.25 2.67
N GLN A 59 9.29 -9.45 3.27
CA GLN A 59 8.26 -9.97 4.17
C GLN A 59 7.14 -10.66 3.38
N SER A 60 6.37 -11.51 4.06
CA SER A 60 5.23 -12.19 3.45
C SER A 60 4.14 -11.20 3.04
N VAL A 61 3.39 -11.54 1.98
CA VAL A 61 2.26 -10.73 1.50
C VAL A 61 1.26 -10.46 2.62
N ALA A 62 0.95 -11.47 3.45
CA ALA A 62 0.05 -11.33 4.59
C ALA A 62 0.53 -10.26 5.59
N LYS A 63 1.81 -10.31 5.98
CA LYS A 63 2.40 -9.33 6.89
C LYS A 63 2.32 -7.91 6.34
N VAL A 64 2.61 -7.76 5.05
CA VAL A 64 2.55 -6.46 4.37
C VAL A 64 1.11 -5.97 4.23
N GLN A 65 0.17 -6.87 3.93
CA GLN A 65 -1.25 -6.54 3.84
C GLN A 65 -1.76 -6.00 5.18
N ASP A 66 -1.37 -6.59 6.30
CA ASP A 66 -1.74 -6.12 7.64
C ASP A 66 -1.19 -4.71 7.96
N GLU A 67 -0.06 -4.31 7.37
CA GLU A 67 0.53 -2.97 7.59
C GLU A 67 -0.01 -1.91 6.60
N VAL A 68 -0.32 -2.33 5.37
CA VAL A 68 -0.92 -1.43 4.36
C VAL A 68 -2.39 -1.15 4.65
N VAL A 69 -3.15 -2.16 5.06
CA VAL A 69 -4.57 -2.03 5.39
C VAL A 69 -4.72 -1.35 6.74
N GLY A 70 -5.60 -0.36 6.80
CA GLY A 70 -5.80 0.44 8.02
C GLY A 70 -7.17 1.09 8.04
N PRO A 71 -7.52 1.81 9.12
CA PRO A 71 -8.78 2.52 9.23
C PRO A 71 -8.98 3.48 8.05
N ILE A 72 -10.19 3.55 7.51
CA ILE A 72 -10.55 4.54 6.49
C ILE A 72 -10.19 5.95 6.95
N ASN A 73 -9.78 6.80 6.01
CA ASN A 73 -9.30 8.16 6.22
C ASN A 73 -7.96 8.31 6.94
N SER A 74 -7.35 7.23 7.43
CA SER A 74 -5.97 7.25 7.93
C SER A 74 -4.96 7.31 6.77
N GLU A 75 -3.68 7.55 7.08
CA GLU A 75 -2.59 7.62 6.10
C GLU A 75 -1.55 6.54 6.36
N VAL A 76 -0.89 6.09 5.29
CA VAL A 76 0.27 5.20 5.34
C VAL A 76 1.42 5.83 4.57
N LEU A 77 2.63 5.72 5.09
CA LEU A 77 3.85 6.10 4.39
C LEU A 77 4.50 4.85 3.80
N LEU A 78 4.60 4.79 2.47
CA LEU A 78 5.14 3.64 1.75
C LEU A 78 6.47 4.01 1.11
N GLY A 79 7.54 3.29 1.45
CA GLY A 79 8.86 3.46 0.84
C GLY A 79 9.05 2.52 -0.35
N PHE A 80 9.28 3.08 -1.54
CA PHE A 80 9.49 2.33 -2.77
C PHE A 80 10.87 2.54 -3.36
N ARG A 81 11.36 1.54 -4.09
CA ARG A 81 12.62 1.63 -4.83
C ARG A 81 12.42 1.24 -6.31
N ARG A 82 12.84 2.14 -7.21
CA ARG A 82 12.75 1.97 -8.67
C ARG A 82 14.08 1.50 -9.27
N GLY A 83 14.40 0.22 -9.08
CA GLY A 83 15.64 -0.42 -9.57
C GLY A 83 16.67 -0.72 -8.48
N PRO A 84 17.70 -1.53 -8.78
CA PRO A 84 18.59 -2.11 -7.76
C PRO A 84 19.40 -1.09 -6.96
N HIS A 85 19.75 0.06 -7.57
CA HIS A 85 20.58 1.10 -6.96
C HIS A 85 19.84 2.42 -6.71
N ALA A 86 18.54 2.46 -6.98
CA ALA A 86 17.76 3.67 -6.72
C ALA A 86 17.60 3.88 -5.21
N PRO A 87 17.59 5.15 -4.73
CA PRO A 87 17.21 5.45 -3.37
C PRO A 87 15.74 5.06 -3.12
N VAL A 88 15.41 4.82 -1.86
CA VAL A 88 14.01 4.66 -1.44
C VAL A 88 13.34 6.02 -1.50
N HIS A 89 12.21 6.13 -2.20
CA HIS A 89 11.35 7.30 -2.18
C HIS A 89 10.06 6.97 -1.42
N SER A 90 9.65 7.87 -0.54
CA SER A 90 8.50 7.66 0.33
C SER A 90 7.27 8.35 -0.24
N VAL A 91 6.17 7.62 -0.33
CA VAL A 91 4.87 8.08 -0.82
C VAL A 91 3.86 7.99 0.31
N ARG A 92 3.27 9.12 0.69
CA ARG A 92 2.16 9.15 1.65
C ARG A 92 0.85 8.94 0.90
N VAL A 93 0.08 7.94 1.31
CA VAL A 93 -1.18 7.59 0.68
C VAL A 93 -2.28 7.54 1.73
N ARG A 94 -3.40 8.21 1.45
CA ARG A 94 -4.58 8.13 2.31
C ARG A 94 -5.35 6.85 2.02
N ARG A 95 -5.71 6.12 3.08
CA ARG A 95 -6.53 4.92 3.02
C ARG A 95 -7.99 5.31 2.78
N VAL A 96 -8.33 5.52 1.52
CA VAL A 96 -9.70 5.76 1.06
C VAL A 96 -9.99 4.76 -0.04
N TRP A 97 -11.18 4.16 -0.03
CA TRP A 97 -11.60 3.30 -1.13
C TRP A 97 -12.93 3.83 -1.60
N ASP A 98 -12.98 4.24 -2.87
CA ASP A 98 -14.22 4.60 -3.53
C ASP A 98 -14.78 3.33 -4.21
N PRO A 99 -15.80 2.68 -3.63
CA PRO A 99 -16.36 1.46 -4.22
C PRO A 99 -17.16 1.74 -5.51
N SER A 100 -17.33 3.00 -5.92
CA SER A 100 -18.12 3.38 -7.09
C SER A 100 -17.40 3.13 -8.42
N HIS A 101 -16.15 2.65 -8.41
CA HIS A 101 -15.35 2.33 -9.61
C HIS A 101 -15.09 0.82 -9.78
N GLU A 102 -15.72 -0.03 -8.96
CA GLU A 102 -15.77 -1.47 -9.20
C GLU A 102 -17.00 -1.76 -10.08
N GLU A 103 -16.87 -1.61 -11.40
CA GLU A 103 -17.82 -2.11 -12.42
C GLU A 103 -17.51 -3.57 -12.82
#